data_AF-A0A425CR08-F1
#
_entry.id   AF-A0A425CR08-F1
#
_cell.length_a   1.000
_cell.length_b   1.000
_cell.length_c   1.000
_cell.angle_alpha   90.00
_cell.angle_beta   90.00
_cell.angle_gamma   90.00
#
_symmetry.space_group_name_H-M   'P 1'
#
loop_
_entity.id
_entity.type
_entity.pdbx_description
1 polymer ?
#
loop_
_entity_poly.entity_id
_entity_poly.type
_entity_poly.pdbx_seq_one_letter_code
_entity_poly.pdbx_strand_id
1 'polypeptide(L)'
;MAARVRLIDIGANLADPMFVGLYRGKQKHVVLNDFEHMLQRAFTSQVEKIIITGGSLSESKEALALARTHDRLHCTVGVRNVRPQGTSLRILPCETKTTHDADFPHQVVAVGEFGLDYDRLEFCDRTTQQLYFEKQFELAQVSNLPLFLHNRNTGADFYDMISRHRDSFRDGVVHSFTGSAAEAKQLVDLDLFIGINGCSLKTQDNLDVVKSIPIDRIMLETGTHPWNL
;
A
#
# COMPACT_ATOMS: atom_id res chain seq x y z
N MET A 1 -34.35 -0.50 8.61
CA MET A 1 -33.40 -0.37 7.48
C MET A 1 -32.14 -1.11 7.88
N ALA A 2 -31.58 -1.96 7.01
CA ALA A 2 -30.27 -2.56 7.27
C ALA A 2 -29.20 -1.46 7.36
N ALA A 3 -28.26 -1.57 8.30
CA ALA A 3 -27.16 -0.62 8.41
C ALA A 3 -26.39 -0.59 7.09
N ARG A 4 -26.18 0.62 6.54
CA ARG A 4 -25.37 0.81 5.33
C ARG A 4 -23.91 0.54 5.70
N VAL A 5 -23.34 -0.54 5.15
CA VAL A 5 -21.90 -0.82 5.29
C VAL A 5 -21.15 0.23 4.49
N ARG A 6 -20.08 0.78 5.07
CA ARG A 6 -19.21 1.77 4.42
C ARG A 6 -17.84 1.14 4.31
N LEU A 7 -17.34 0.98 3.09
CA LEU A 7 -16.06 0.33 2.82
C LEU A 7 -15.01 1.36 2.40
N ILE A 8 -13.78 1.16 2.84
CA ILE A 8 -12.60 1.85 2.30
C ILE A 8 -11.70 0.75 1.77
N ASP A 9 -11.32 0.83 0.49
CA ASP A 9 -10.30 -0.03 -0.08
C ASP A 9 -8.94 0.62 0.17
N ILE A 10 -8.14 0.06 1.10
CA ILE A 10 -6.87 0.67 1.50
C ILE A 10 -5.73 0.46 0.49
N GLY A 11 -5.91 -0.40 -0.53
CA GLY A 11 -4.83 -0.82 -1.42
C GLY A 11 -5.32 -1.23 -2.79
N ALA A 12 -5.49 -0.26 -3.69
CA ALA A 12 -5.86 -0.51 -5.08
C ALA A 12 -4.77 -0.04 -6.05
N ASN A 13 -4.36 -0.88 -7.01
CA ASN A 13 -3.37 -0.46 -8.02
C ASN A 13 -4.08 0.12 -9.26
N LEU A 14 -4.85 1.19 -9.07
CA LEU A 14 -5.63 1.80 -10.15
C LEU A 14 -4.78 2.43 -11.27
N ALA A 15 -3.48 2.63 -11.04
CA ALA A 15 -2.52 3.02 -12.07
C ALA A 15 -2.10 1.85 -12.99
N ASP A 16 -2.52 0.61 -12.71
CA ASP A 16 -2.19 -0.54 -13.54
C ASP A 16 -2.72 -0.36 -14.97
N PRO A 17 -1.90 -0.62 -16.01
CA PRO A 17 -2.32 -0.43 -17.40
C PRO A 17 -3.55 -1.26 -17.81
N MET A 18 -3.90 -2.31 -17.08
CA MET A 18 -5.12 -3.08 -17.33
C MET A 18 -6.40 -2.26 -17.20
N PHE A 19 -6.43 -1.24 -16.33
CA PHE A 19 -7.57 -0.34 -16.19
C PHE A 19 -7.77 0.61 -17.37
N VAL A 20 -6.75 0.74 -18.23
CA VAL A 20 -6.84 1.43 -19.53
C VAL A 20 -6.78 0.45 -20.70
N GLY A 21 -7.01 -0.84 -20.44
CA GLY A 21 -7.11 -1.88 -21.45
C GLY A 21 -5.81 -2.33 -22.08
N LEU A 22 -4.66 -2.00 -21.47
CA LEU A 22 -3.35 -2.42 -21.92
C LEU A 22 -2.91 -3.69 -21.17
N TYR A 23 -2.78 -4.80 -21.89
CA TYR A 23 -2.39 -6.09 -21.31
C TYR A 23 -1.11 -6.57 -21.97
N ARG A 24 -0.02 -6.70 -21.19
CA ARG A 24 1.30 -7.11 -21.68
C ARG A 24 1.74 -6.29 -22.90
N GLY A 25 1.55 -4.98 -22.85
CA GLY A 25 1.90 -4.03 -23.91
C GLY A 25 0.99 -4.05 -25.13
N LYS A 26 -0.11 -4.82 -25.13
CA LYS A 26 -1.09 -4.86 -26.23
C LYS A 26 -2.41 -4.24 -25.80
N GLN A 27 -2.90 -3.27 -26.56
CA GLN A 27 -4.22 -2.70 -26.36
C GLN A 27 -5.28 -3.77 -26.67
N LYS A 28 -6.07 -4.16 -25.68
CA LYS A 28 -7.15 -5.16 -25.84
C LYS A 28 -8.51 -4.53 -25.95
N HIS A 29 -8.72 -3.41 -25.28
CA HIS A 29 -9.95 -2.65 -25.36
C HIS A 29 -9.62 -1.16 -25.22
N VAL A 30 -10.24 -0.32 -26.03
CA VAL A 30 -10.17 1.15 -25.88
C VAL A 30 -11.58 1.58 -25.60
N VAL A 31 -12.03 1.30 -24.38
CA VAL A 31 -13.37 1.71 -23.95
C VAL A 31 -13.22 3.09 -23.33
N LEU A 32 -13.74 4.10 -24.03
CA LEU A 32 -13.98 5.42 -23.45
C LEU A 32 -14.71 5.22 -22.12
N ASN A 33 -14.13 5.71 -21.03
CA ASN A 33 -14.72 5.72 -19.69
C ASN A 33 -14.79 4.36 -18.94
N ASP A 34 -14.05 3.31 -19.32
CA ASP A 34 -14.07 2.06 -18.52
C ASP A 34 -13.56 2.27 -17.08
N PHE A 35 -12.57 3.14 -16.91
CA PHE A 35 -12.12 3.57 -15.59
C PHE A 35 -13.26 4.20 -14.76
N GLU A 36 -14.02 5.12 -15.35
CA GLU A 36 -15.18 5.74 -14.69
C GLU A 36 -16.29 4.72 -14.41
N HIS A 37 -16.55 3.79 -15.32
CA HIS A 37 -17.50 2.71 -15.08
C HIS A 37 -17.04 1.78 -13.95
N MET A 38 -15.74 1.52 -13.83
CA MET A 38 -15.16 0.76 -12.71
C MET A 38 -15.37 1.50 -11.38
N LEU A 39 -15.06 2.80 -11.34
CA LEU A 39 -15.30 3.63 -10.15
C LEU A 39 -16.79 3.63 -9.78
N GLN A 40 -17.68 3.79 -10.76
CA GLN A 40 -19.11 3.74 -10.54
C GLN A 40 -19.53 2.40 -9.93
N ARG A 41 -19.02 1.27 -10.44
CA ARG A 41 -19.29 -0.07 -9.86
C ARG A 41 -18.84 -0.14 -8.40
N ALA A 42 -17.62 0.31 -8.10
CA ALA A 42 -17.09 0.33 -6.73
C ALA A 42 -17.98 1.16 -5.80
N PHE A 43 -18.37 2.36 -6.24
CA PHE A 43 -19.18 3.28 -5.46
C PHE A 43 -20.61 2.80 -5.25
N THR A 44 -21.23 2.17 -6.26
CA THR A 44 -22.53 1.52 -6.10
C THR A 44 -22.47 0.31 -5.17
N SER A 45 -21.28 -0.28 -5.00
CA SER A 45 -21.01 -1.38 -4.08
C SER A 45 -20.58 -0.91 -2.68
N GLN A 46 -20.87 0.35 -2.34
CA GLN A 46 -20.63 0.96 -1.03
C GLN A 46 -19.15 1.19 -0.65
N VAL A 47 -18.23 1.09 -1.60
CA VAL A 47 -16.83 1.56 -1.42
C VAL A 47 -16.84 3.08 -1.39
N GLU A 48 -16.70 3.68 -0.23
CA GLU A 48 -16.73 5.15 -0.05
C GLU A 48 -15.43 5.80 -0.48
N LYS A 49 -14.29 5.16 -0.21
CA LYS A 49 -12.96 5.66 -0.55
C LYS A 49 -12.07 4.55 -1.09
N ILE A 50 -11.14 4.93 -1.96
CA ILE A 50 -10.13 4.03 -2.51
C ILE A 50 -8.77 4.71 -2.36
N ILE A 51 -7.79 4.00 -1.82
CA ILE A 51 -6.40 4.45 -1.72
C ILE A 51 -5.60 3.78 -2.84
N ILE A 52 -5.07 4.60 -3.75
CA ILE A 52 -4.28 4.18 -4.90
C ILE A 52 -2.83 4.00 -4.45
N THR A 53 -2.31 2.79 -4.64
CA THR A 53 -0.95 2.45 -4.19
C THR A 53 0.10 2.98 -5.17
N GLY A 54 1.06 3.76 -4.66
CA GLY A 54 2.29 4.11 -5.38
C GLY A 54 3.46 3.27 -4.85
N GLY A 55 4.16 2.52 -5.71
CA GLY A 55 5.31 1.68 -5.31
C GLY A 55 6.66 2.21 -5.78
N SER A 56 6.70 3.35 -6.46
CA SER A 56 7.90 4.03 -6.95
C SER A 56 7.64 5.51 -7.12
N LEU A 57 8.66 6.31 -7.43
CA LEU A 57 8.48 7.75 -7.66
C LEU A 57 7.56 8.05 -8.85
N SER A 58 7.67 7.29 -9.96
CA SER A 58 6.79 7.45 -11.12
C SER A 58 5.35 7.02 -10.80
N GLU A 59 5.19 5.85 -10.19
CA GLU A 59 3.86 5.35 -9.79
C GLU A 59 3.20 6.26 -8.76
N SER A 60 3.96 6.84 -7.82
CA SER A 60 3.44 7.81 -6.85
C SER A 60 2.92 9.08 -7.52
N LYS A 61 3.59 9.56 -8.59
CA LYS A 61 3.12 10.72 -9.38
C LYS A 61 1.84 10.39 -10.14
N GLU A 62 1.78 9.20 -10.74
CA GLU A 62 0.61 8.71 -11.46
C GLU A 62 -0.59 8.49 -10.51
N ALA A 63 -0.35 7.87 -9.36
CA ALA A 63 -1.36 7.66 -8.32
C ALA A 63 -1.91 9.00 -7.80
N LEU A 64 -1.05 10.00 -7.57
CA LEU A 64 -1.49 11.34 -7.18
C LEU A 64 -2.29 12.04 -8.29
N ALA A 65 -1.87 11.92 -9.55
CA ALA A 65 -2.60 12.48 -10.68
C ALA A 65 -4.00 11.86 -10.80
N LEU A 66 -4.12 10.53 -10.63
CA LEU A 66 -5.40 9.82 -10.58
C LEU A 66 -6.22 10.21 -9.35
N ALA A 67 -5.62 10.32 -8.17
CA ALA A 67 -6.35 10.69 -6.97
C ALA A 67 -6.97 12.09 -7.06
N ARG A 68 -6.37 13.00 -7.84
CA ARG A 68 -6.91 14.34 -8.10
C ARG A 68 -8.14 14.36 -9.01
N THR A 69 -8.45 13.27 -9.72
CA THR A 69 -9.61 13.25 -10.62
C THR A 69 -10.93 13.08 -9.87
N HIS A 70 -10.90 12.62 -8.61
CA HIS A 70 -12.11 12.36 -7.84
C HIS A 70 -11.87 12.45 -6.32
N ASP A 71 -12.74 13.18 -5.60
CA ASP A 71 -12.65 13.40 -4.14
C ASP A 71 -12.67 12.15 -3.25
N ARG A 72 -13.01 10.99 -3.81
CA ARG A 72 -13.07 9.69 -3.11
C ARG A 72 -11.81 8.87 -3.31
N LEU A 73 -10.89 9.36 -4.13
CA LEU A 73 -9.62 8.74 -4.41
C LEU A 73 -8.53 9.43 -3.60
N HIS A 74 -7.74 8.61 -2.94
CA HIS A 74 -6.56 9.01 -2.20
C HIS A 74 -5.38 8.19 -2.75
N CYS A 75 -4.16 8.47 -2.31
CA CYS A 75 -3.00 7.70 -2.71
C CYS A 75 -1.95 7.60 -1.61
N THR A 76 -1.04 6.65 -1.80
CA THR A 76 0.20 6.55 -1.04
C THR A 76 1.36 7.14 -1.83
N VAL A 77 2.43 7.54 -1.13
CA VAL A 77 3.70 7.92 -1.77
C VAL A 77 4.87 7.18 -1.12
N GLY A 78 5.68 6.49 -1.92
CA GLY A 78 6.75 5.65 -1.40
C GLY A 78 7.49 4.89 -2.50
N VAL A 79 8.50 4.12 -2.06
CA VAL A 79 9.31 3.29 -2.96
C VAL A 79 9.42 1.87 -2.39
N ARG A 80 8.78 0.92 -3.05
CA ARG A 80 8.74 -0.51 -2.68
C ARG A 80 10.09 -1.18 -2.92
N ASN A 81 10.64 -0.98 -4.13
CA ASN A 81 11.90 -1.58 -4.54
C ASN A 81 12.80 -0.53 -5.16
N VAL A 82 13.97 -0.33 -4.56
CA VAL A 82 15.00 0.55 -5.09
C VAL A 82 15.91 -0.24 -6.02
N ARG A 83 15.98 0.15 -7.29
CA ARG A 83 17.02 -0.39 -8.18
C ARG A 83 18.36 0.27 -7.81
N PRO A 84 19.48 -0.49 -7.81
CA PRO A 84 20.80 0.04 -7.42
C PRO A 84 21.28 1.25 -8.23
N GLN A 85 20.70 1.50 -9.41
CA GLN A 85 21.09 2.58 -10.31
C GLN A 85 19.96 3.61 -10.43
N GLY A 86 20.24 4.85 -10.01
CA GLY A 86 19.44 6.03 -10.36
C GLY A 86 18.27 6.38 -9.45
N THR A 87 18.01 5.61 -8.39
CA THR A 87 16.88 5.90 -7.50
C THR A 87 17.29 6.96 -6.48
N SER A 88 17.03 8.23 -6.79
CA SER A 88 17.06 9.25 -5.75
C SER A 88 15.84 9.05 -4.84
N LEU A 89 16.06 8.85 -3.54
CA LEU A 89 15.02 8.96 -2.50
C LEU A 89 14.49 10.40 -2.35
N ARG A 90 14.64 11.25 -3.38
CA ARG A 90 13.83 12.46 -3.53
C ARG A 90 12.41 11.98 -3.88
N ILE A 91 11.78 11.34 -2.91
CA ILE A 91 10.34 11.16 -2.85
C ILE A 91 9.80 12.57 -2.84
N LEU A 92 8.93 12.85 -3.81
CA LEU A 92 8.30 14.15 -4.06
C LEU A 92 8.37 15.07 -2.83
N PRO A 93 9.34 15.99 -2.76
CA PRO A 93 9.12 17.19 -2.00
C PRO A 93 7.99 17.88 -2.74
N CYS A 94 6.99 18.35 -2.00
CA CYS A 94 6.35 19.61 -2.34
C CYS A 94 7.42 20.52 -2.96
N GLU A 95 7.19 21.08 -4.15
CA GLU A 95 8.13 22.02 -4.74
C GLU A 95 8.37 23.26 -3.85
N THR A 96 7.71 23.34 -2.68
CA THR A 96 7.92 24.35 -1.67
C THR A 96 8.55 23.77 -0.41
N LYS A 97 9.61 24.43 0.06
CA LYS A 97 10.32 24.15 1.30
C LYS A 97 9.50 24.66 2.49
N THR A 98 8.59 23.88 3.10
CA THR A 98 8.00 24.28 4.39
C THR A 98 7.66 23.08 5.28
N THR A 99 8.49 22.88 6.31
CA THR A 99 8.52 21.77 7.28
C THR A 99 7.31 21.65 8.22
N HIS A 100 6.08 21.75 7.72
CA HIS A 100 4.86 21.53 8.50
C HIS A 100 3.87 20.70 7.69
N ASP A 101 2.90 20.07 8.34
CA ASP A 101 1.85 19.16 7.79
C ASP A 101 1.10 19.68 6.53
N ALA A 102 1.39 20.89 6.05
CA ALA A 102 0.81 21.58 4.91
C ALA A 102 1.44 21.27 3.53
N ASP A 103 2.53 20.49 3.45
CA ASP A 103 3.25 20.28 2.18
C ASP A 103 2.76 19.06 1.36
N PHE A 104 1.98 18.14 1.94
CA PHE A 104 1.41 17.02 1.17
C PHE A 104 0.02 17.37 0.63
N PRO A 105 -0.28 17.07 -0.66
CA PRO A 105 -1.66 17.15 -1.15
C PRO A 105 -2.57 16.31 -0.27
N HIS A 106 -3.78 16.80 0.04
CA HIS A 106 -4.74 16.08 0.90
C HIS A 106 -5.16 14.69 0.36
N GLN A 107 -4.89 14.42 -0.92
CA GLN A 107 -5.04 13.08 -1.51
C GLN A 107 -4.01 12.09 -0.99
N VAL A 108 -2.81 12.54 -0.58
CA VAL A 108 -1.76 11.68 -0.03
C VAL A 108 -2.08 11.40 1.43
N VAL A 109 -2.38 10.14 1.74
CA VAL A 109 -2.87 9.74 3.07
C VAL A 109 -1.95 8.77 3.81
N ALA A 110 -0.91 8.24 3.14
CA ALA A 110 0.05 7.34 3.76
C ALA A 110 1.42 7.39 3.05
N VAL A 111 2.47 7.09 3.80
CA VAL A 111 3.80 6.82 3.25
C VAL A 111 3.91 5.34 2.91
N GLY A 112 4.18 5.06 1.66
CA GLY A 112 4.31 3.72 1.10
C GLY A 112 3.81 3.64 -0.33
N GLU A 113 3.84 2.49 -0.97
CA GLU A 113 4.21 1.20 -0.38
C GLU A 113 5.73 1.04 -0.22
N PHE A 114 6.16 0.57 0.96
CA PHE A 114 7.56 0.22 1.21
C PHE A 114 7.71 -0.87 2.27
N GLY A 115 8.84 -1.56 2.26
CA GLY A 115 9.12 -2.67 3.18
C GLY A 115 10.09 -3.66 2.57
N LEU A 116 9.86 -4.96 2.81
CA LEU A 116 10.78 -6.03 2.41
C LEU A 116 10.03 -7.16 1.68
N ASP A 117 10.60 -7.64 0.57
CA ASP A 117 10.08 -8.74 -0.23
C ASP A 117 11.22 -9.69 -0.64
N TYR A 118 11.38 -10.79 0.09
CA TYR A 118 12.44 -11.77 -0.18
C TYR A 118 12.04 -12.83 -1.21
N ASP A 119 10.80 -12.81 -1.71
CA ASP A 119 10.39 -13.61 -2.86
C ASP A 119 10.74 -12.92 -4.19
N ARG A 120 11.34 -11.73 -4.14
CA ARG A 120 11.65 -10.86 -5.29
C ARG A 120 13.11 -10.40 -5.34
N LEU A 121 14.03 -11.20 -4.79
CA LEU A 121 15.46 -10.88 -4.73
C LEU A 121 16.12 -10.74 -6.11
N GLU A 122 15.50 -11.24 -7.18
CA GLU A 122 15.92 -11.02 -8.56
C GLU A 122 15.79 -9.56 -9.02
N PHE A 123 14.97 -8.75 -8.33
CA PHE A 123 14.77 -7.33 -8.62
C PHE A 123 15.60 -6.40 -7.74
N CYS A 124 15.80 -6.78 -6.48
CA CYS A 124 16.53 -5.99 -5.48
C CYS A 124 17.07 -6.93 -4.40
N ASP A 125 18.39 -6.93 -4.18
CA ASP A 125 19.01 -7.80 -3.17
C ASP A 125 18.63 -7.38 -1.73
N ARG A 126 18.74 -8.32 -0.79
CA ARG A 126 18.34 -8.14 0.62
C ARG A 126 18.98 -6.93 1.27
N THR A 127 20.28 -6.71 1.06
CA THR A 127 21.03 -5.60 1.66
C THR A 127 20.50 -4.26 1.16
N THR A 128 20.25 -4.16 -0.14
CA THR A 128 19.65 -2.97 -0.75
C THR A 128 18.24 -2.73 -0.21
N GLN A 129 17.39 -3.75 -0.14
CA GLN A 129 16.03 -3.61 0.41
C GLN A 129 16.05 -3.08 1.84
N GLN A 130 16.86 -3.67 2.73
CA GLN A 130 17.00 -3.21 4.12
C GLN A 130 17.49 -1.77 4.22
N LEU A 131 18.53 -1.40 3.45
CA LEU A 131 19.07 -0.04 3.45
C LEU A 131 18.00 1.00 3.09
N TYR A 132 17.17 0.72 2.09
CA TYR A 132 16.15 1.65 1.62
C TYR A 132 14.83 1.57 2.39
N PHE A 133 14.56 0.45 3.05
CA PHE A 133 13.50 0.36 4.03
C PHE A 133 13.78 1.28 5.22
N GLU A 134 15.00 1.21 5.80
CA GLU A 134 15.39 2.05 6.93
C GLU A 134 15.28 3.56 6.60
N LYS A 135 15.75 3.97 5.42
CA LYS A 135 15.73 5.38 5.01
C LYS A 135 14.34 5.96 4.84
N GLN A 136 13.32 5.14 4.59
CA GLN A 136 11.95 5.64 4.41
C GLN A 136 11.25 5.99 5.74
N PHE A 137 11.79 5.57 6.89
CA PHE A 137 11.31 6.08 8.18
C PHE A 137 11.62 7.57 8.38
N GLU A 138 12.65 8.12 7.73
CA GLU A 138 12.89 9.58 7.73
C GLU A 138 11.71 10.33 7.08
N LEU A 139 11.15 9.78 6.01
CA LEU A 139 9.98 10.35 5.34
C LEU A 139 8.72 10.25 6.22
N ALA A 140 8.54 9.13 6.91
CA ALA A 140 7.46 8.95 7.88
C ALA A 140 7.49 10.02 8.98
N GLN A 141 8.67 10.28 9.53
CA GLN A 141 8.87 11.30 10.57
C GLN A 141 8.51 12.71 10.09
N VAL A 142 8.96 13.07 8.88
CA VAL A 142 8.74 14.42 8.33
C VAL A 142 7.30 14.63 7.89
N SER A 143 6.63 13.59 7.38
CA SER A 143 5.26 13.69 6.86
C SER A 143 4.17 13.55 7.92
N ASN A 144 4.47 12.90 9.06
CA ASN A 144 3.49 12.57 10.10
C ASN A 144 2.27 11.77 9.57
N LEU A 145 2.45 11.08 8.44
CA LEU A 145 1.44 10.22 7.82
C LEU A 145 1.59 8.77 8.31
N PRO A 146 0.50 7.97 8.32
CA PRO A 146 0.58 6.54 8.61
C PRO A 146 1.37 5.79 7.54
N LEU A 147 1.88 4.61 7.90
CA LEU A 147 2.66 3.77 7.00
C LEU A 147 1.80 2.73 6.27
N PHE A 148 2.09 2.52 4.99
CA PHE A 148 1.54 1.44 4.18
C PHE A 148 2.68 0.46 3.83
N LEU A 149 2.78 -0.62 4.61
CA LEU A 149 3.96 -1.46 4.73
C LEU A 149 3.83 -2.79 3.98
N HIS A 150 4.86 -3.16 3.23
CA HIS A 150 4.96 -4.44 2.52
C HIS A 150 5.84 -5.43 3.28
N ASN A 151 5.37 -6.67 3.43
CA ASN A 151 6.15 -7.75 4.02
C ASN A 151 5.89 -9.07 3.28
N ARG A 152 6.97 -9.72 2.81
CA ARG A 152 6.92 -11.04 2.18
C ARG A 152 8.15 -11.87 2.50
N ASN A 153 7.94 -12.97 3.24
CA ASN A 153 8.94 -14.01 3.49
C ASN A 153 10.27 -13.50 4.09
N THR A 154 10.20 -12.52 4.99
CA THR A 154 11.38 -11.80 5.48
C THR A 154 12.00 -12.41 6.74
N GLY A 155 11.36 -13.43 7.31
CA GLY A 155 11.69 -13.92 8.65
C GLY A 155 11.56 -12.80 9.67
N ALA A 156 12.55 -12.67 10.57
CA ALA A 156 12.55 -11.68 11.65
C ALA A 156 12.91 -10.25 11.19
N ASP A 157 13.54 -10.09 10.02
CA ASP A 157 14.13 -8.80 9.62
C ASP A 157 13.12 -7.65 9.57
N PHE A 158 11.95 -7.87 8.98
CA PHE A 158 10.90 -6.85 8.92
C PHE A 158 10.45 -6.43 10.33
N TYR A 159 10.19 -7.41 11.19
CA TYR A 159 9.78 -7.18 12.58
C TYR A 159 10.86 -6.43 13.36
N ASP A 160 12.12 -6.86 13.27
CA ASP A 160 13.24 -6.25 13.98
C ASP A 160 13.46 -4.80 13.54
N MET A 161 13.33 -4.50 12.25
CA MET A 161 13.44 -3.14 11.73
C MET A 161 12.26 -2.26 12.19
N ILE A 162 11.03 -2.72 12.04
CA ILE A 162 9.84 -1.99 12.52
C ILE A 162 9.92 -1.75 14.03
N SER A 163 10.31 -2.76 14.81
CA SER A 163 10.41 -2.64 16.27
C SER A 163 11.43 -1.59 16.69
N ARG A 164 12.58 -1.49 16.01
CA ARG A 164 13.60 -0.44 16.27
C ARG A 164 13.08 0.96 15.94
N HIS A 165 12.15 1.06 15.00
CA HIS A 165 11.57 2.31 14.51
C HIS A 165 10.16 2.59 15.03
N ARG A 166 9.63 1.80 15.98
CA ARG A 166 8.21 1.89 16.34
C ARG A 166 7.83 3.28 16.87
N ASP A 167 8.73 3.93 17.60
CA ASP A 167 8.51 5.26 18.15
C ASP A 167 8.72 6.40 17.12
N SER A 168 9.18 6.08 15.90
CA SER A 168 9.43 7.08 14.85
C SER A 168 8.24 7.33 13.92
N PHE A 169 7.13 6.63 14.09
CA PHE A 169 5.92 6.82 13.30
C PHE A 169 4.67 6.59 14.15
N ARG A 170 3.55 7.16 13.72
CA ARG A 170 2.31 7.15 14.48
C ARG A 170 1.57 5.80 14.34
N ASP A 171 1.06 5.56 13.14
CA ASP A 171 0.21 4.42 12.79
C ASP A 171 0.75 3.71 11.55
N GLY A 172 0.38 2.46 11.33
CA GLY A 172 0.75 1.74 10.11
C GLY A 172 -0.08 0.49 9.87
N VAL A 173 -0.15 0.07 8.60
CA VAL A 173 -0.78 -1.17 8.18
C VAL A 173 0.23 -2.03 7.41
N VAL A 174 0.31 -3.31 7.76
CA VAL A 174 0.98 -4.31 6.93
C VAL A 174 -0.04 -4.85 5.95
N HIS A 175 0.04 -4.40 4.69
CA HIS A 175 -0.96 -4.69 3.67
C HIS A 175 -0.76 -6.07 3.05
N SER A 176 -1.81 -6.60 2.43
CA SER A 176 -1.82 -7.86 1.69
C SER A 176 -1.22 -9.03 2.49
N PHE A 177 -1.58 -9.12 3.77
CA PHE A 177 -0.94 -10.03 4.71
C PHE A 177 -1.21 -11.49 4.36
N THR A 178 -0.15 -12.28 4.23
CA THR A 178 -0.22 -13.74 3.97
C THR A 178 0.71 -14.52 4.90
N GLY A 179 1.13 -13.89 6.01
CA GLY A 179 2.06 -14.47 6.98
C GLY A 179 1.39 -15.45 7.95
N SER A 180 2.12 -15.81 8.99
CA SER A 180 1.64 -16.75 10.01
C SER A 180 0.81 -16.06 11.12
N ALA A 181 0.08 -16.84 11.93
CA ALA A 181 -0.64 -16.29 13.09
C ALA A 181 0.32 -15.72 14.14
N ALA A 182 1.50 -16.31 14.29
CA ALA A 182 2.55 -15.81 15.19
C ALA A 182 3.05 -14.43 14.74
N GLU A 183 3.30 -14.28 13.44
CA GLU A 183 3.71 -13.01 12.83
C GLU A 183 2.60 -11.96 12.92
N ALA A 184 1.34 -12.31 12.62
CA ALA A 184 0.20 -11.41 12.78
C ALA A 184 0.09 -10.90 14.22
N LYS A 185 0.27 -11.79 15.20
CA LYS A 185 0.29 -11.42 16.61
C LYS A 185 1.43 -10.46 16.93
N GLN A 186 2.64 -10.73 16.47
CA GLN A 186 3.79 -9.85 16.68
C GLN A 186 3.56 -8.44 16.12
N LEU A 187 2.97 -8.33 14.93
CA LEU A 187 2.65 -7.05 14.30
C LEU A 187 1.56 -6.29 15.06
N VAL A 188 0.52 -7.00 15.52
CA VAL A 188 -0.55 -6.41 16.35
C VAL A 188 -0.02 -5.97 17.72
N ASP A 189 0.90 -6.72 18.33
CA ASP A 189 1.54 -6.34 19.60
C ASP A 189 2.42 -5.07 19.44
N LEU A 190 2.90 -4.80 18.22
CA LEU A 190 3.52 -3.53 17.83
C LEU A 190 2.49 -2.45 17.44
N ASP A 191 1.20 -2.65 17.73
CA ASP A 191 0.11 -1.72 17.44
C ASP A 191 -0.01 -1.35 15.95
N LEU A 192 0.26 -2.33 15.07
CA LEU A 192 0.01 -2.21 13.63
C LEU A 192 -1.32 -2.86 13.23
N PHE A 193 -1.89 -2.34 12.15
CA PHE A 193 -3.03 -2.94 11.48
C PHE A 193 -2.59 -4.00 10.46
N ILE A 194 -3.49 -4.92 10.14
CA ILE A 194 -3.28 -5.98 9.17
C ILE A 194 -4.28 -5.82 8.02
N GLY A 195 -3.76 -5.63 6.80
CA GLY A 195 -4.56 -5.53 5.58
C GLY A 195 -4.87 -6.91 4.99
N ILE A 196 -6.16 -7.17 4.75
CA ILE A 196 -6.69 -8.44 4.25
C ILE A 196 -7.31 -8.22 2.87
N ASN A 197 -6.83 -8.99 1.90
CA ASN A 197 -7.41 -9.07 0.55
C ASN A 197 -7.61 -10.54 0.12
N GLY A 198 -7.89 -10.77 -1.16
CA GLY A 198 -8.07 -12.12 -1.71
C GLY A 198 -6.85 -13.05 -1.54
N CYS A 199 -5.62 -12.52 -1.55
CA CYS A 199 -4.43 -13.32 -1.28
C CYS A 199 -4.37 -13.81 0.18
N SER A 200 -4.91 -13.03 1.11
CA SER A 200 -5.00 -13.37 2.54
C SER A 200 -6.05 -14.45 2.85
N LEU A 201 -6.76 -14.97 1.84
CA LEU A 201 -7.89 -15.88 2.03
C LEU A 201 -7.81 -17.13 1.12
N LYS A 202 -6.63 -17.41 0.54
CA LYS A 202 -6.44 -18.49 -0.45
C LYS A 202 -6.50 -19.90 0.14
N THR A 203 -5.92 -20.10 1.31
CA THR A 203 -5.81 -21.43 1.95
C THR A 203 -6.56 -21.48 3.28
N GLN A 204 -6.86 -22.71 3.75
CA GLN A 204 -7.45 -22.90 5.07
C GLN A 204 -6.58 -22.28 6.19
N ASP A 205 -5.25 -22.43 6.07
CA ASP A 205 -4.30 -21.82 6.99
C ASP A 205 -4.42 -20.29 6.97
N ASN A 206 -4.57 -19.66 5.80
CA ASN A 206 -4.78 -18.21 5.72
C ASN A 206 -6.08 -17.79 6.42
N LEU A 207 -7.18 -18.55 6.25
CA LEU A 207 -8.44 -18.26 6.93
C LEU A 207 -8.31 -18.36 8.45
N ASP A 208 -7.56 -19.33 8.95
CA ASP A 208 -7.36 -19.51 10.39
C ASP A 208 -6.44 -18.45 10.99
N VAL A 209 -5.45 -17.98 10.21
CA VAL A 209 -4.67 -16.79 10.55
C VAL A 209 -5.56 -15.56 10.64
N VAL A 210 -6.41 -15.28 9.63
CA VAL A 210 -7.30 -14.11 9.63
C VAL A 210 -8.26 -14.13 10.82
N LYS A 211 -8.81 -15.30 11.19
CA LYS A 211 -9.67 -15.45 12.38
C LYS A 211 -8.95 -15.13 13.69
N SER A 212 -7.63 -15.26 13.74
CA SER A 212 -6.84 -14.97 14.94
C SER A 212 -6.60 -13.47 15.17
N ILE A 213 -6.82 -12.63 14.16
CA ILE A 213 -6.56 -11.19 14.21
C ILE A 213 -7.74 -10.48 14.90
N PRO A 214 -7.49 -9.60 15.89
CA PRO A 214 -8.53 -8.76 16.48
C PRO A 214 -9.26 -7.94 15.43
N ILE A 215 -10.60 -7.91 15.50
CA ILE A 215 -11.43 -7.24 14.49
C ILE A 215 -11.14 -5.73 14.36
N ASP A 216 -10.69 -5.09 15.44
CA ASP A 216 -10.29 -3.68 15.49
C ASP A 216 -8.86 -3.44 14.98
N ARG A 217 -8.19 -4.47 14.47
CA ARG A 217 -6.88 -4.41 13.83
C ARG A 217 -6.89 -4.88 12.37
N ILE A 218 -8.06 -5.23 11.83
CA ILE A 218 -8.22 -5.62 10.43
C ILE A 218 -8.57 -4.41 9.57
N MET A 219 -7.90 -4.28 8.43
CA MET A 219 -8.28 -3.40 7.33
C MET A 219 -8.58 -4.24 6.08
N LEU A 220 -9.45 -3.74 5.20
CA LEU A 220 -9.86 -4.43 3.98
C LEU A 220 -9.30 -3.75 2.74
N GLU A 221 -8.90 -4.57 1.77
CA GLU A 221 -8.37 -4.12 0.49
C GLU A 221 -8.74 -5.12 -0.60
N THR A 222 -8.79 -4.63 -1.84
CA THR A 222 -8.88 -5.53 -2.99
C THR A 222 -7.50 -6.05 -3.40
N GLY A 223 -6.45 -5.32 -3.03
CA GLY A 223 -5.06 -5.64 -3.35
C GLY A 223 -4.89 -5.83 -4.86
N THR A 224 -5.51 -4.96 -5.68
CA THR A 224 -5.69 -5.12 -7.14
C THR A 224 -4.36 -5.12 -7.90
N HIS A 225 -3.47 -6.06 -7.62
CA HIS A 225 -2.53 -6.58 -8.56
C HIS A 225 -3.32 -7.57 -9.43
N PRO A 226 -3.15 -7.57 -10.76
CA PRO A 226 -3.79 -8.55 -11.63
C PRO A 226 -3.31 -10.01 -11.43
N TRP A 227 -2.58 -10.30 -10.35
CA TRP A 227 -2.09 -11.61 -9.92
C TRP A 227 -2.90 -12.24 -8.77
N ASN A 228 -3.99 -11.60 -8.33
CA ASN A 228 -4.95 -12.22 -7.39
C ASN A 228 -5.81 -13.32 -8.05
N LEU A 229 -5.52 -13.67 -9.30
CA LEU A 229 -6.02 -14.84 -10.03
C LEU A 229 -4.86 -15.78 -10.39
#